data_AF-A0A3L7UBE4-F1
#
_entry.id   AF-A0A3L7UBE4-F1
#
_cell.length_a   1.000
_cell.length_b   1.000
_cell.length_c   1.000
_cell.angle_alpha   90.00
_cell.angle_beta   90.00
_cell.angle_gamma   90.00
#
_symmetry.space_group_name_H-M   'P 1'
#
loop_
_entity.id
_entity.type
_entity.pdbx_description
1 polymer ?
#
loop_
_entity_poly.entity_id
_entity_poly.type
_entity_poly.pdbx_seq_one_letter_code
_entity_poly.pdbx_strand_id
1 'polypeptide(L)'
;MINLQTREIVGQQPGPHLLITAGVHGDEFEPMAAVRRLITEIDPRALRGKLTLVPVVNESAFRLGRRTGEDGKDLARTCPGRADGSLTEQVAFALSQLIRSADFYIDLHTGGTAYTVLPLSGYTLHSDPNVLAAQRRMAQVFGLDVVWGTDPNLNGRSLSVARDANVPAIYCEYLGGGRCDPAGIDAYVCGCRNVMIELGLLNGSPNIPRPPQIVEDHRPGAGHMQINHPSPRDGYFEPTVTLGQRVRVGDLIGTVCDVLGQRVERIESRYTGVVIVLQTFPTVSAGASVAVVMETPS
;
A
#
# COMPACT_ATOMS: atom_id res chain seq x y z
N MET A 1 20.84 -9.88 14.67
CA MET A 1 19.74 -10.14 13.73
C MET A 1 18.50 -9.49 14.31
N ILE A 2 17.85 -8.59 13.56
CA ILE A 2 16.61 -7.96 14.00
C ILE A 2 15.49 -9.00 13.95
N ASN A 3 14.75 -9.12 15.04
CA ASN A 3 13.52 -9.90 15.11
C ASN A 3 12.35 -8.93 15.08
N LEU A 4 11.49 -9.05 14.06
CA LEU A 4 10.25 -8.29 14.00
C LEU A 4 9.29 -8.78 15.08
N GLN A 5 8.54 -7.86 15.69
CA GLN A 5 7.50 -8.21 16.66
C GLN A 5 6.30 -8.81 15.92
N THR A 6 6.16 -10.13 15.99
CA THR A 6 5.09 -10.86 15.31
C THR A 6 4.09 -11.45 16.30
N ARG A 7 2.85 -11.59 15.86
CA ARG A 7 1.86 -12.46 16.48
C ARG A 7 1.53 -13.59 15.52
N GLU A 8 1.86 -14.81 15.93
CA GLU A 8 1.45 -16.01 15.22
C GLU A 8 0.17 -16.59 15.84
N ILE A 9 -0.78 -16.95 14.99
CA ILE A 9 -2.00 -17.65 15.35
C ILE A 9 -2.05 -18.91 14.49
N VAL A 10 -2.08 -20.08 15.14
CA VAL A 10 -2.12 -21.38 14.46
C VAL A 10 -3.49 -22.00 14.68
N GLY A 11 -4.14 -22.35 13.57
CA GLY A 11 -5.42 -23.02 13.55
C GLY A 11 -5.34 -24.48 13.99
N GLN A 12 -6.49 -25.06 14.35
CA GLN A 12 -6.56 -26.48 14.73
C GLN A 12 -6.53 -27.44 13.53
N GLN A 13 -6.80 -26.91 12.33
CA GLN A 13 -6.82 -27.67 11.10
C GLN A 13 -5.71 -27.20 10.15
N PRO A 14 -5.16 -28.09 9.30
CA PRO A 14 -4.25 -27.68 8.24
C PRO A 14 -4.91 -26.65 7.30
N GLY A 15 -4.08 -25.79 6.73
CA GLY A 15 -4.48 -24.72 5.82
C GLY A 15 -3.28 -23.86 5.46
N PRO A 16 -3.48 -22.82 4.62
CA PRO A 16 -2.38 -21.98 4.16
C PRO A 16 -1.81 -21.09 5.27
N HIS A 17 -0.60 -20.58 5.05
CA HIS A 17 0.05 -19.56 5.83
C HIS A 17 -0.14 -18.17 5.19
N LEU A 18 -0.92 -17.31 5.85
CA LEU A 18 -1.09 -15.90 5.46
C LEU A 18 -0.22 -14.99 6.33
N LEU A 19 0.59 -14.15 5.70
CA LEU A 19 1.30 -13.04 6.35
C LEU A 19 0.54 -11.72 6.10
N ILE A 20 0.30 -10.95 7.16
CA ILE A 20 -0.26 -9.60 7.07
C ILE A 20 0.67 -8.63 7.80
N THR A 21 1.14 -7.60 7.11
CA THR A 21 2.02 -6.58 7.67
C THR A 21 1.39 -5.19 7.62
N ALA A 22 1.79 -4.37 8.57
CA ALA A 22 1.52 -2.93 8.62
C ALA A 22 2.77 -2.20 9.11
N GLY A 23 2.77 -0.87 8.98
CA GLY A 23 3.83 -0.04 9.53
C GLY A 23 5.18 -0.25 8.86
N VAL A 24 5.18 -0.49 7.54
CA VAL A 24 6.39 -0.39 6.71
C VAL A 24 6.91 1.06 6.75
N HIS A 25 5.99 2.02 6.72
CA HIS A 25 6.23 3.41 7.07
C HIS A 25 5.63 3.71 8.46
N GLY A 26 6.28 4.59 9.21
CA GLY A 26 5.93 4.86 10.60
C GLY A 26 4.77 5.85 10.80
N ASP A 27 4.33 6.51 9.74
CA ASP A 27 3.29 7.53 9.74
C ASP A 27 1.97 7.07 9.10
N GLU A 28 1.78 5.76 8.99
CA GLU A 28 0.57 5.12 8.43
C GLU A 28 -0.18 4.35 9.53
N PHE A 29 -1.18 4.97 10.13
CA PHE A 29 -1.69 4.55 11.44
C PHE A 29 -2.84 3.53 11.38
N GLU A 30 -3.75 3.66 10.40
CA GLU A 30 -4.90 2.76 10.22
C GLU A 30 -4.48 1.29 10.04
N PRO A 31 -3.47 0.97 9.21
CA PRO A 31 -2.93 -0.39 9.09
C PRO A 31 -2.51 -1.00 10.43
N MET A 32 -1.76 -0.23 11.24
CA MET A 32 -1.24 -0.70 12.53
C MET A 32 -2.39 -1.01 13.50
N ALA A 33 -3.40 -0.15 13.53
CA ALA A 33 -4.60 -0.35 14.35
C ALA A 33 -5.42 -1.55 13.87
N ALA A 34 -5.58 -1.73 12.56
CA ALA A 34 -6.29 -2.87 11.98
C ALA A 34 -5.60 -4.20 12.31
N VAL A 35 -4.27 -4.28 12.16
CA VAL A 35 -3.51 -5.49 12.50
C VAL A 35 -3.61 -5.78 14.01
N ARG A 36 -3.51 -4.77 14.88
CA ARG A 36 -3.71 -4.95 16.33
C ARG A 36 -5.12 -5.48 16.67
N ARG A 37 -6.13 -5.04 15.94
CA ARG A 37 -7.50 -5.53 16.11
C ARG A 37 -7.66 -6.98 15.62
N LEU A 38 -7.06 -7.34 14.48
CA LEU A 38 -7.01 -8.73 14.01
C LEU A 38 -6.32 -9.66 15.02
N ILE A 39 -5.23 -9.21 15.66
CA ILE A 39 -4.55 -9.96 16.73
C ILE A 39 -5.52 -10.33 17.87
N THR A 40 -6.47 -9.45 18.19
CA THR A 40 -7.43 -9.67 19.28
C THR A 40 -8.71 -10.39 18.85
N GLU A 41 -9.15 -10.23 17.61
CA GLU A 41 -10.45 -10.71 17.14
C GLU A 41 -10.42 -12.09 16.46
N ILE A 42 -9.26 -12.54 15.98
CA ILE A 42 -9.16 -13.84 15.33
C ILE A 42 -9.12 -14.94 16.39
N ASP A 43 -10.19 -15.75 16.43
CA ASP A 43 -10.25 -16.96 17.26
C ASP A 43 -9.43 -18.10 16.62
N PRO A 44 -8.37 -18.60 17.28
CA PRO A 44 -7.58 -19.73 16.77
C PRO A 44 -8.40 -20.99 16.51
N ARG A 45 -9.54 -21.18 17.19
CA ARG A 45 -10.42 -22.35 16.99
C ARG A 45 -11.18 -22.29 15.66
N ALA A 46 -11.42 -21.10 15.13
CA ALA A 46 -12.09 -20.89 13.86
C ALA A 46 -11.11 -20.84 12.68
N LEU A 47 -9.80 -20.71 12.95
CA LEU A 47 -8.75 -20.60 11.95
C LEU A 47 -8.33 -21.98 11.41
N ARG A 48 -8.10 -22.06 10.11
CA ARG A 48 -7.37 -23.16 9.44
C ARG A 48 -6.04 -22.63 8.93
N GLY A 49 -4.96 -23.40 9.10
CA GLY A 49 -3.62 -23.00 8.71
C GLY A 49 -2.94 -22.07 9.72
N LYS A 50 -2.20 -21.09 9.22
CA LYS A 50 -1.39 -20.17 10.03
C LYS A 50 -1.64 -18.73 9.61
N LEU A 51 -1.75 -17.84 10.59
CA LEU A 51 -1.77 -16.40 10.39
C LEU A 51 -0.59 -15.76 11.13
N THR A 52 0.25 -15.03 10.41
CA THR A 52 1.33 -14.22 11.00
C THR A 52 1.00 -12.74 10.81
N LEU A 53 0.96 -12.00 11.91
CA LEU A 53 0.58 -10.59 11.94
C LEU A 53 1.77 -9.76 12.44
N VAL A 54 2.12 -8.70 11.70
CA VAL A 54 3.17 -7.75 12.09
C VAL A 54 2.56 -6.34 12.10
N PRO A 55 2.19 -5.79 13.27
CA PRO A 55 1.51 -4.50 13.33
C PRO A 55 2.43 -3.33 12.99
N VAL A 56 3.72 -3.45 13.26
CA VAL A 56 4.74 -2.43 12.95
C VAL A 56 5.99 -3.13 12.46
N VAL A 57 6.27 -3.05 11.16
CA VAL A 57 7.51 -3.60 10.59
C VAL A 57 8.71 -2.68 10.89
N ASN A 58 8.56 -1.37 10.67
CA ASN A 58 9.62 -0.39 10.86
C ASN A 58 9.44 0.37 12.18
N GLU A 59 9.82 -0.25 13.29
CA GLU A 59 9.68 0.34 14.63
C GLU A 59 10.45 1.66 14.79
N SER A 60 11.56 1.84 14.07
CA SER A 60 12.32 3.10 14.10
C SER A 60 11.52 4.23 13.47
N ALA A 61 10.96 4.01 12.28
CA ALA A 61 10.09 4.98 11.62
C ALA A 61 8.83 5.28 12.45
N PHE A 62 8.21 4.24 13.03
CA PHE A 62 7.04 4.38 13.90
C PHE A 62 7.32 5.23 15.14
N ARG A 63 8.43 5.00 15.84
CA ARG A 63 8.84 5.82 16.99
C ARG A 63 9.05 7.29 16.64
N LEU A 64 9.44 7.57 15.40
CA LEU A 64 9.59 8.94 14.88
C LEU A 64 8.29 9.54 14.35
N GLY A 65 7.24 8.74 14.13
CA GLY A 65 6.03 9.16 13.44
C GLY A 65 6.31 9.67 12.02
N ARG A 66 7.23 9.01 11.30
CA ARG A 66 7.72 9.42 9.99
C ARG A 66 7.70 8.27 8.99
N ARG A 67 7.78 8.61 7.72
CA ARG A 67 7.93 7.62 6.64
C ARG A 67 9.21 6.78 6.76
N THR A 68 10.31 7.39 7.18
CA THR A 68 11.64 6.76 7.27
C THR A 68 12.14 6.67 8.71
N GLY A 69 13.03 5.69 8.96
CA GLY A 69 13.66 5.48 10.25
C GLY A 69 14.83 6.43 10.51
N GLU A 70 15.54 6.20 11.62
CA GLU A 70 16.69 7.02 12.06
C GLU A 70 17.84 7.05 11.04
N ASP A 71 17.98 6.01 10.21
CA ASP A 71 18.99 5.94 9.13
C ASP A 71 18.55 6.62 7.82
N GLY A 72 17.36 7.23 7.80
CA GLY A 72 16.83 8.01 6.68
C GLY A 72 16.39 7.17 5.47
N LYS A 73 16.55 5.84 5.48
CA LYS A 73 16.15 4.98 4.36
C LYS A 73 14.64 4.73 4.36
N ASP A 74 14.05 4.75 3.17
CA ASP A 74 12.68 4.28 2.93
C ASP A 74 12.69 2.74 2.81
N LEU A 75 11.99 2.06 3.72
CA LEU A 75 11.92 0.60 3.75
C LEU A 75 11.32 0.03 2.46
N ALA A 76 10.32 0.71 1.87
CA ALA A 76 9.72 0.34 0.61
C ALA A 76 10.62 0.64 -0.61
N ARG A 77 11.86 1.11 -0.39
CA ARG A 77 12.91 1.22 -1.42
C ARG A 77 14.17 0.41 -1.07
N THR A 78 14.12 -0.36 0.01
CA THR A 78 15.28 -1.07 0.59
C THR A 78 15.15 -2.59 0.50
N CYS A 79 13.96 -3.15 0.25
CA CYS A 79 13.78 -4.60 0.11
C CYS A 79 14.60 -5.15 -1.08
N PRO A 80 15.24 -6.34 -0.97
CA PRO A 80 15.09 -7.34 0.09
C PRO A 80 16.01 -7.15 1.30
N GLY A 81 16.77 -6.06 1.38
CA GLY A 81 17.67 -5.78 2.49
C GLY A 81 18.86 -6.73 2.63
N ARG A 82 19.61 -6.56 3.73
CA ARG A 82 20.80 -7.35 4.06
C ARG A 82 20.91 -7.55 5.58
N ALA A 83 21.28 -8.76 6.00
CA ALA A 83 21.43 -9.10 7.42
C ALA A 83 22.58 -8.34 8.11
N ASP A 84 23.57 -7.88 7.35
CA ASP A 84 24.76 -7.14 7.79
C ASP A 84 24.71 -5.65 7.43
N GLY A 85 23.56 -5.14 6.97
CA GLY A 85 23.38 -3.75 6.52
C GLY A 85 23.05 -2.76 7.63
N SER A 86 22.60 -1.56 7.23
CA SER A 86 22.01 -0.55 8.12
C SER A 86 20.74 -1.05 8.81
N LEU A 87 20.22 -0.28 9.75
CA LEU A 87 19.00 -0.62 10.50
C LEU A 87 17.83 -0.98 9.56
N THR A 88 17.49 -0.11 8.62
CA THR A 88 16.40 -0.36 7.66
C THR A 88 16.72 -1.55 6.73
N GLU A 89 17.98 -1.79 6.38
CA GLU A 89 18.38 -2.96 5.56
C GLU A 89 18.22 -4.28 6.32
N GLN A 90 18.51 -4.29 7.62
CA GLN A 90 18.29 -5.46 8.47
C GLN A 90 16.79 -5.73 8.69
N VAL A 91 15.98 -4.68 8.84
CA VAL A 91 14.51 -4.78 8.89
C VAL A 91 13.97 -5.34 7.57
N ALA A 92 14.42 -4.79 6.44
CA ALA A 92 14.05 -5.28 5.10
C ALA A 92 14.43 -6.76 4.92
N PHE A 93 15.61 -7.17 5.42
CA PHE A 93 16.03 -8.56 5.39
C PHE A 93 15.10 -9.47 6.21
N ALA A 94 14.78 -9.08 7.44
CA ALA A 94 13.87 -9.83 8.31
C ALA A 94 12.46 -9.95 7.71
N LEU A 95 11.90 -8.84 7.20
CA LEU A 95 10.62 -8.85 6.48
C LEU A 95 10.68 -9.80 5.28
N SER A 96 11.76 -9.77 4.51
CA SER A 96 11.92 -10.63 3.34
C SER A 96 11.97 -12.11 3.69
N GLN A 97 12.50 -12.49 4.86
CA GLN A 97 12.43 -13.87 5.34
C GLN A 97 11.00 -14.29 5.70
N LEU A 98 10.23 -13.40 6.36
CA LEU A 98 8.83 -13.68 6.66
C LEU A 98 8.01 -13.87 5.38
N ILE A 99 8.16 -12.97 4.40
CA ILE A 99 7.46 -13.05 3.11
C ILE A 99 7.73 -14.40 2.43
N ARG A 100 9.00 -14.82 2.35
CA ARG A 100 9.39 -16.10 1.73
C ARG A 100 8.89 -17.34 2.47
N SER A 101 8.48 -17.20 3.73
CA SER A 101 7.96 -18.31 4.54
C SER A 101 6.44 -18.46 4.48
N ALA A 102 5.75 -17.53 3.81
CA ALA A 102 4.29 -17.49 3.71
C ALA A 102 3.80 -18.03 2.37
N ASP A 103 2.57 -18.54 2.35
CA ASP A 103 1.88 -18.94 1.12
C ASP A 103 1.22 -17.73 0.46
N PHE A 104 0.81 -16.73 1.24
CA PHE A 104 0.15 -15.50 0.78
C PHE A 104 0.59 -14.29 1.61
N TYR A 105 0.54 -13.10 1.01
CA TYR A 105 0.97 -11.86 1.66
C TYR A 105 0.00 -10.69 1.46
N ILE A 106 -0.26 -9.92 2.52
CA ILE A 106 -0.99 -8.65 2.48
C ILE A 106 -0.12 -7.57 3.15
N ASP A 107 0.14 -6.48 2.44
CA ASP A 107 0.85 -5.31 2.97
C ASP A 107 -0.09 -4.11 3.06
N LEU A 108 -0.36 -3.63 4.27
CA LEU A 108 -1.30 -2.54 4.51
C LEU A 108 -0.57 -1.20 4.66
N HIS A 109 -0.94 -0.21 3.86
CA HIS A 109 -0.34 1.13 3.77
C HIS A 109 -1.38 2.25 3.88
N THR A 110 -0.96 3.51 3.93
CA THR A 110 -1.79 4.67 3.58
C THR A 110 -0.93 5.72 2.86
N GLY A 111 -1.50 6.88 2.50
CA GLY A 111 -0.71 8.02 2.06
C GLY A 111 0.19 8.64 3.15
N GLY A 112 0.19 8.10 4.36
CA GLY A 112 0.94 8.59 5.51
C GLY A 112 0.52 10.02 5.86
N THR A 113 1.49 10.85 6.19
CA THR A 113 1.26 12.29 6.45
C THR A 113 1.26 13.15 5.19
N ALA A 114 1.97 12.72 4.15
CA ALA A 114 2.24 13.53 2.96
C ALA A 114 1.11 13.49 1.93
N TYR A 115 0.37 12.39 1.85
CA TYR A 115 -0.60 12.13 0.80
C TYR A 115 -1.93 11.63 1.35
N THR A 116 -2.98 11.82 0.55
CA THR A 116 -4.24 11.10 0.66
C THR A 116 -4.38 10.21 -0.57
N VAL A 117 -4.63 8.91 -0.36
CA VAL A 117 -4.76 7.91 -1.43
C VAL A 117 -6.22 7.42 -1.51
N LEU A 118 -6.76 7.32 -2.72
CA LEU A 118 -8.09 6.76 -2.93
C LEU A 118 -8.08 5.29 -2.47
N PRO A 119 -9.06 4.83 -1.66
CA PRO A 119 -9.06 3.46 -1.17
C PRO A 119 -8.93 2.44 -2.29
N LEU A 120 -7.82 1.68 -2.29
CA LEU A 120 -7.51 0.74 -3.36
C LEU A 120 -6.75 -0.49 -2.86
N SER A 121 -6.93 -1.60 -3.56
CA SER A 121 -6.13 -2.82 -3.44
C SER A 121 -5.29 -2.98 -4.70
N GLY A 122 -3.97 -2.99 -4.56
CA GLY A 122 -3.07 -3.18 -5.70
C GLY A 122 -2.29 -4.49 -5.64
N TYR A 123 -1.79 -4.91 -6.80
CA TYR A 123 -0.86 -6.02 -6.95
C TYR A 123 0.08 -5.77 -8.14
N THR A 124 1.18 -6.51 -8.19
CA THR A 124 2.05 -6.54 -9.37
C THR A 124 1.55 -7.61 -10.34
N LEU A 125 1.46 -7.29 -11.63
CA LEU A 125 1.25 -8.31 -12.65
C LEU A 125 2.36 -9.38 -12.52
N HIS A 126 2.07 -10.61 -12.94
CA HIS A 126 2.99 -11.73 -12.69
C HIS A 126 3.02 -12.67 -13.89
N SER A 127 4.20 -13.24 -14.19
CA SER A 127 4.38 -14.17 -15.31
C SER A 127 3.79 -15.55 -15.04
N ASP A 128 3.82 -16.00 -13.79
CA ASP A 128 3.07 -17.19 -13.36
C ASP A 128 1.56 -16.86 -13.29
N PRO A 129 0.72 -17.53 -14.11
CA PRO A 129 -0.72 -17.26 -14.16
C PRO A 129 -1.46 -17.67 -12.88
N ASN A 130 -0.96 -18.63 -12.10
CA ASN A 130 -1.57 -19.04 -10.84
C ASN A 130 -1.36 -17.98 -9.76
N VAL A 131 -0.15 -17.44 -9.67
CA VAL A 131 0.17 -16.31 -8.78
C VAL A 131 -0.70 -15.11 -9.14
N LEU A 132 -0.73 -14.74 -10.43
CA LEU A 132 -1.53 -13.62 -10.90
C LEU A 132 -3.03 -13.80 -10.60
N ALA A 133 -3.58 -14.99 -10.84
CA ALA A 133 -4.98 -15.29 -10.56
C ALA A 133 -5.30 -15.20 -9.06
N ALA A 134 -4.41 -15.68 -8.18
CA ALA A 134 -4.57 -15.57 -6.75
C ALA A 134 -4.56 -14.09 -6.28
N GLN A 135 -3.61 -13.28 -6.75
CA GLN A 135 -3.55 -11.85 -6.44
C GLN A 135 -4.81 -11.11 -6.88
N ARG A 136 -5.32 -11.39 -8.08
CA ARG A 136 -6.57 -10.81 -8.59
C ARG A 136 -7.74 -11.12 -7.67
N ARG A 137 -7.91 -12.39 -7.25
CA ARG A 137 -8.99 -12.78 -6.33
C ARG A 137 -8.82 -12.11 -4.98
N MET A 138 -7.63 -12.15 -4.39
CA MET A 138 -7.33 -11.48 -3.12
C MET A 138 -7.67 -9.98 -3.17
N ALA A 139 -7.23 -9.26 -4.20
CA ALA A 139 -7.45 -7.83 -4.32
C ALA A 139 -8.95 -7.48 -4.51
N GLN A 140 -9.67 -8.30 -5.29
CA GLN A 140 -11.11 -8.12 -5.52
C GLN A 140 -11.93 -8.37 -4.26
N VAL A 141 -11.66 -9.46 -3.54
CA VAL A 141 -12.44 -9.79 -2.32
C VAL A 141 -12.09 -8.90 -1.14
N PHE A 142 -10.91 -8.27 -1.14
CA PHE A 142 -10.55 -7.30 -0.11
C PHE A 142 -11.59 -6.16 0.01
N GLY A 143 -12.22 -5.78 -1.10
CA GLY A 143 -13.44 -4.96 -1.08
C GLY A 143 -13.23 -3.46 -0.95
N LEU A 144 -12.09 -2.93 -1.42
CA LEU A 144 -11.89 -1.49 -1.61
C LEU A 144 -12.42 -1.03 -2.98
N ASP A 145 -12.49 0.28 -3.20
CA ASP A 145 -13.18 0.88 -4.35
C ASP A 145 -12.49 0.61 -5.69
N VAL A 146 -11.16 0.49 -5.66
CA VAL A 146 -10.33 0.29 -6.84
C VAL A 146 -9.44 -0.92 -6.66
N VAL A 147 -9.27 -1.70 -7.74
CA VAL A 147 -8.27 -2.74 -7.85
C VAL A 147 -7.28 -2.38 -8.95
N TRP A 148 -6.01 -2.25 -8.62
CA TRP A 148 -4.98 -1.78 -9.55
C TRP A 148 -3.81 -2.76 -9.71
N GLY A 149 -3.80 -3.48 -10.84
CA GLY A 149 -2.68 -4.32 -11.26
C GLY A 149 -1.64 -3.49 -12.00
N THR A 150 -0.37 -3.59 -11.60
CA THR A 150 0.70 -2.69 -12.07
C THR A 150 1.95 -3.44 -12.52
N ASP A 151 2.90 -2.73 -13.14
CA ASP A 151 4.15 -3.29 -13.68
C ASP A 151 4.91 -4.11 -12.62
N PRO A 152 5.32 -5.36 -12.92
CA PRO A 152 6.11 -6.16 -11.99
C PRO A 152 7.47 -5.56 -11.69
N ASN A 153 8.04 -4.70 -12.55
CA ASN A 153 9.47 -4.39 -12.52
C ASN A 153 9.89 -3.32 -11.49
N LEU A 154 9.00 -2.95 -10.57
CA LEU A 154 9.28 -2.00 -9.50
C LEU A 154 9.95 -2.68 -8.29
N ASN A 155 11.28 -2.68 -8.29
CA ASN A 155 12.12 -3.27 -7.23
C ASN A 155 12.19 -2.39 -5.97
N GLY A 156 12.74 -2.95 -4.89
CA GLY A 156 12.93 -2.23 -3.61
C GLY A 156 11.78 -2.38 -2.63
N ARG A 157 10.68 -3.03 -3.03
CA ARG A 157 9.39 -3.10 -2.32
C ARG A 157 9.18 -4.47 -1.69
N SER A 158 8.36 -4.54 -0.63
CA SER A 158 7.87 -5.81 -0.06
C SER A 158 7.24 -6.71 -1.13
N LEU A 159 6.40 -6.14 -2.00
CA LEU A 159 5.78 -6.88 -3.12
C LEU A 159 6.79 -7.40 -4.14
N SER A 160 7.91 -6.71 -4.37
CA SER A 160 8.96 -7.25 -5.26
C SER A 160 9.63 -8.49 -4.67
N VAL A 161 9.72 -8.60 -3.33
CA VAL A 161 10.18 -9.81 -2.66
C VAL A 161 9.19 -10.95 -2.82
N ALA A 162 7.89 -10.66 -2.68
CA ALA A 162 6.83 -11.65 -2.84
C ALA A 162 6.77 -12.18 -4.28
N ARG A 163 6.84 -11.29 -5.27
CA ARG A 163 7.00 -11.62 -6.70
C ARG A 163 8.16 -12.59 -6.92
N ASP A 164 9.35 -12.24 -6.46
CA ASP A 164 10.56 -13.07 -6.67
C ASP A 164 10.49 -14.43 -5.95
N ALA A 165 9.67 -14.53 -4.91
CA ALA A 165 9.41 -15.75 -4.16
C ALA A 165 8.21 -16.57 -4.68
N ASN A 166 7.51 -16.11 -5.72
CA ASN A 166 6.22 -16.65 -6.19
C ASN A 166 5.13 -16.71 -5.09
N VAL A 167 5.17 -15.77 -4.14
CA VAL A 167 4.14 -15.61 -3.09
C VAL A 167 3.10 -14.62 -3.61
N PRO A 168 1.84 -15.02 -3.84
CA PRO A 168 0.79 -14.09 -4.22
C PRO A 168 0.60 -13.01 -3.15
N ALA A 169 0.72 -11.76 -3.57
CA ALA A 169 0.66 -10.62 -2.68
C ALA A 169 -0.25 -9.50 -3.19
N ILE A 170 -0.88 -8.81 -2.24
CA ILE A 170 -1.56 -7.52 -2.48
C ILE A 170 -1.01 -6.47 -1.52
N TYR A 171 -1.08 -5.21 -1.95
CA TYR A 171 -0.99 -4.07 -1.04
C TYR A 171 -2.33 -3.35 -1.00
N CYS A 172 -2.63 -2.67 0.09
CA CYS A 172 -3.84 -1.88 0.21
C CYS A 172 -3.52 -0.49 0.73
N GLU A 173 -4.22 0.50 0.19
CA GLU A 173 -4.10 1.91 0.58
C GLU A 173 -5.47 2.43 0.99
N TYR A 174 -5.51 3.27 2.01
CA TYR A 174 -6.74 3.89 2.49
C TYR A 174 -6.44 5.28 3.03
N LEU A 175 -6.75 6.30 2.24
CA LEU A 175 -6.59 7.70 2.61
C LEU A 175 -5.16 8.00 3.10
N GLY A 176 -5.01 8.49 4.33
CA GLY A 176 -3.80 9.11 4.85
C GLY A 176 -4.06 10.53 5.31
N GLY A 177 -3.14 11.44 5.02
CA GLY A 177 -3.21 12.84 5.44
C GLY A 177 -2.98 13.05 6.94
N GLY A 178 -2.18 12.18 7.58
CA GLY A 178 -1.79 12.30 8.97
C GLY A 178 -2.93 12.04 9.97
N ARG A 179 -3.91 11.23 9.58
CA ARG A 179 -5.06 10.85 10.39
C ARG A 179 -5.01 9.36 10.71
N CYS A 180 -5.88 8.94 11.62
CA CYS A 180 -6.19 7.53 11.85
C CYS A 180 -7.71 7.39 11.77
N ASP A 181 -8.23 7.16 10.57
CA ASP A 181 -9.66 7.10 10.28
C ASP A 181 -10.25 5.74 10.74
N PRO A 182 -11.24 5.73 11.67
CA PRO A 182 -11.94 4.51 12.06
C PRO A 182 -12.54 3.73 10.89
N ALA A 183 -13.03 4.41 9.85
CA ALA A 183 -13.58 3.74 8.67
C ALA A 183 -12.50 2.98 7.88
N GLY A 184 -11.27 3.49 7.86
CA GLY A 184 -10.12 2.80 7.26
C GLY A 184 -9.73 1.55 8.06
N ILE A 185 -9.76 1.64 9.39
CA ILE A 185 -9.53 0.48 10.27
C ILE A 185 -10.58 -0.60 10.01
N ASP A 186 -11.87 -0.23 9.96
CA ASP A 186 -12.97 -1.15 9.67
C ASP A 186 -12.83 -1.79 8.29
N ALA A 187 -12.51 -0.98 7.27
CA ALA A 187 -12.28 -1.46 5.91
C ALA A 187 -11.13 -2.47 5.85
N TYR A 188 -10.01 -2.21 6.53
CA TYR A 188 -8.88 -3.13 6.58
C TYR A 188 -9.18 -4.43 7.31
N VAL A 189 -9.86 -4.37 8.45
CA VAL A 189 -10.25 -5.58 9.17
C VAL A 189 -11.23 -6.41 8.35
N CYS A 190 -12.22 -5.77 7.72
CA CYS A 190 -13.17 -6.45 6.83
C CYS A 190 -12.45 -7.09 5.63
N GLY A 191 -11.59 -6.34 4.93
CA GLY A 191 -10.87 -6.81 3.76
C GLY A 191 -9.90 -7.94 4.05
N CYS A 192 -9.17 -7.87 5.16
CA CYS A 192 -8.32 -8.99 5.61
C CYS A 192 -9.14 -10.25 5.89
N ARG A 193 -10.31 -10.13 6.55
CA ARG A 193 -11.20 -11.27 6.81
C ARG A 193 -11.78 -11.83 5.52
N ASN A 194 -12.14 -10.99 4.55
CA ASN A 194 -12.60 -11.44 3.24
C ASN A 194 -11.53 -12.26 2.51
N VAL A 195 -10.28 -11.79 2.51
CA VAL A 195 -9.16 -12.56 1.95
C VAL A 195 -8.93 -13.86 2.71
N MET A 196 -9.00 -13.84 4.04
CA MET A 196 -8.91 -15.07 4.84
C MET A 196 -10.01 -16.08 4.51
N ILE A 197 -11.22 -15.63 4.18
CA ILE A 197 -12.32 -16.50 3.71
C ILE A 197 -12.02 -17.06 2.32
N GLU A 198 -11.64 -16.20 1.37
CA GLU A 198 -11.29 -16.60 0.00
C GLU A 198 -10.16 -17.64 -0.05
N LEU A 199 -9.18 -17.50 0.84
CA LEU A 199 -8.05 -18.43 0.97
C LEU A 199 -8.37 -19.67 1.82
N GLY A 200 -9.57 -19.75 2.41
CA GLY A 200 -10.01 -20.89 3.23
C GLY A 200 -9.41 -20.95 4.64
N LEU A 201 -8.80 -19.85 5.14
CA LEU A 201 -8.39 -19.73 6.54
C LEU A 201 -9.59 -19.59 7.48
N LEU A 202 -10.68 -19.00 7.02
CA LEU A 202 -11.94 -18.83 7.77
C LEU A 202 -13.12 -19.37 6.96
N ASN A 203 -14.16 -19.85 7.65
CA ASN A 203 -15.42 -20.18 7.00
C ASN A 203 -16.28 -18.91 6.84
N GLY A 204 -17.04 -18.82 5.76
CA GLY A 204 -18.00 -17.74 5.52
C GLY A 204 -18.08 -17.36 4.05
N SER A 205 -18.65 -16.19 3.80
CA SER A 205 -18.67 -15.56 2.48
C SER A 205 -18.08 -14.14 2.60
N PRO A 206 -17.22 -13.71 1.66
CA PRO A 206 -16.71 -12.34 1.67
C PRO A 206 -17.84 -11.31 1.66
N ASN A 207 -17.72 -10.28 2.50
CA ASN A 207 -18.63 -9.15 2.52
C ASN A 207 -18.05 -8.01 1.66
N ILE A 208 -18.50 -7.93 0.41
CA ILE A 208 -18.03 -6.95 -0.57
C ILE A 208 -19.18 -5.96 -0.85
N PRO A 209 -19.11 -4.71 -0.36
CA PRO A 209 -20.24 -3.77 -0.45
C PRO A 209 -20.61 -3.41 -1.89
N ARG A 210 -19.60 -3.32 -2.77
CA ARG A 210 -19.76 -3.03 -4.20
C ARG A 210 -18.61 -3.64 -5.00
N PRO A 211 -18.83 -4.02 -6.27
CA PRO A 211 -17.75 -4.42 -7.16
C PRO A 211 -16.72 -3.27 -7.33
N PRO A 212 -15.41 -3.55 -7.26
CA PRO A 212 -14.39 -2.53 -7.46
C PRO A 212 -14.29 -2.13 -8.94
N GLN A 213 -13.78 -0.92 -9.19
CA GLN A 213 -13.23 -0.58 -10.50
C GLN A 213 -11.88 -1.30 -10.67
N ILE A 214 -11.77 -2.18 -11.66
CA ILE A 214 -10.55 -2.95 -11.92
C ILE A 214 -9.79 -2.32 -13.09
N VAL A 215 -8.52 -2.02 -12.87
CA VAL A 215 -7.58 -1.54 -13.90
C VAL A 215 -6.31 -2.37 -13.82
N GLU A 216 -5.86 -2.91 -14.95
CA GLU A 216 -4.52 -3.49 -15.08
C GLU A 216 -3.72 -2.64 -16.07
N ASP A 217 -2.59 -2.13 -15.61
CA ASP A 217 -1.69 -1.29 -16.40
C ASP A 217 -0.38 -2.03 -16.67
N HIS A 218 -0.26 -2.49 -17.92
CA HIS A 218 0.89 -3.28 -18.39
C HIS A 218 2.08 -2.42 -18.83
N ARG A 219 1.99 -1.08 -18.75
CA ARG A 219 3.05 -0.21 -19.24
C ARG A 219 4.24 -0.21 -18.29
N PRO A 220 5.48 -0.14 -18.81
CA PRO A 220 6.67 -0.04 -17.97
C PRO A 220 6.58 1.16 -17.03
N GLY A 221 6.87 0.92 -15.74
CA GLY A 221 6.80 1.94 -14.69
C GLY A 221 5.42 2.21 -14.10
N ALA A 222 4.35 1.55 -14.57
CA ALA A 222 3.02 1.66 -13.96
C ALA A 222 3.06 1.28 -12.47
N GLY A 223 2.38 2.05 -11.61
CA GLY A 223 2.47 1.88 -10.15
C GLY A 223 3.66 2.59 -9.48
N HIS A 224 4.47 3.35 -10.24
CA HIS A 224 5.48 4.25 -9.68
C HIS A 224 4.86 5.60 -9.27
N MET A 225 4.07 5.59 -8.20
CA MET A 225 3.32 6.77 -7.75
C MET A 225 4.18 8.02 -7.50
N GLN A 226 5.38 7.87 -6.92
CA GLN A 226 6.24 8.98 -6.47
C GLN A 226 6.79 9.92 -7.56
N ILE A 227 6.69 9.56 -8.84
CA ILE A 227 7.21 10.38 -9.96
C ILE A 227 6.10 11.01 -10.81
N ASN A 228 4.82 10.83 -10.43
CA ASN A 228 3.70 11.37 -11.17
C ASN A 228 3.51 12.86 -10.88
N HIS A 229 3.15 13.61 -11.93
CA HIS A 229 2.87 15.06 -11.87
C HIS A 229 3.78 15.82 -10.88
N PRO A 230 5.12 15.79 -11.08
CA PRO A 230 6.05 16.39 -10.13
C PRO A 230 5.88 17.91 -10.09
N SER A 231 6.02 18.49 -8.90
CA SER A 231 6.08 19.94 -8.76
C SER A 231 7.26 20.50 -9.54
N PRO A 232 7.08 21.54 -10.36
CA PRO A 232 8.19 22.13 -11.12
C PRO A 232 9.13 22.97 -10.23
N ARG A 233 8.71 23.31 -9.00
CA ARG A 233 9.47 24.14 -8.06
C ARG A 233 9.11 23.86 -6.60
N ASP A 234 9.92 24.41 -5.70
CA ASP A 234 9.50 24.57 -4.32
C ASP A 234 8.40 25.63 -4.24
N GLY A 235 7.38 25.40 -3.41
CA GLY A 235 6.31 26.38 -3.27
C GLY A 235 5.08 25.89 -2.54
N TYR A 236 4.01 26.66 -2.72
CA TYR A 236 2.68 26.39 -2.21
C TYR A 236 1.81 25.84 -3.33
N PHE A 237 1.40 24.58 -3.20
CA PHE A 237 0.55 23.84 -4.11
C PHE A 237 -0.93 24.02 -3.77
N GLU A 238 -1.71 24.42 -4.77
CA GLU A 238 -3.17 24.55 -4.71
C GLU A 238 -3.79 23.58 -5.72
N PRO A 239 -4.39 22.47 -5.24
CA PRO A 239 -5.07 21.54 -6.13
C PRO A 239 -6.36 22.15 -6.67
N THR A 240 -6.63 21.94 -7.97
CA THR A 240 -7.91 22.25 -8.62
C THR A 240 -8.77 21.01 -8.81
N VAL A 241 -8.27 19.85 -8.38
CA VAL A 241 -8.95 18.56 -8.45
C VAL A 241 -9.14 17.95 -7.06
N THR A 242 -10.10 17.04 -6.95
CA THR A 242 -10.33 16.25 -5.73
C THR A 242 -9.98 14.78 -5.95
N LEU A 243 -9.75 14.06 -4.84
CA LEU A 243 -9.51 12.63 -4.87
C LEU A 243 -10.73 11.90 -5.46
N GLY A 244 -10.49 10.96 -6.39
CA GLY A 244 -11.55 10.27 -7.14
C GLY A 244 -12.11 11.05 -8.33
N GLN A 245 -11.68 12.29 -8.56
CA GLN A 245 -12.11 13.07 -9.73
C GLN A 245 -11.57 12.46 -11.03
N ARG A 246 -12.43 12.42 -12.06
CA ARG A 246 -12.01 12.09 -13.43
C ARG A 246 -11.40 13.31 -14.11
N VAL A 247 -10.27 13.10 -14.77
CA VAL A 247 -9.54 14.13 -15.54
C VAL A 247 -9.18 13.60 -16.93
N ARG A 248 -8.98 14.51 -17.87
CA ARG A 248 -8.44 14.26 -19.21
C ARG A 248 -7.05 14.84 -19.35
N VAL A 249 -6.31 14.37 -20.36
CA VAL A 249 -5.06 15.02 -20.77
C VAL A 249 -5.28 16.52 -20.99
N GLY A 250 -4.43 17.34 -20.37
CA GLY A 250 -4.50 18.81 -20.41
C GLY A 250 -5.38 19.46 -19.34
N ASP A 251 -6.20 18.70 -18.61
CA ASP A 251 -6.97 19.25 -17.48
C ASP A 251 -6.00 19.72 -16.37
N LEU A 252 -6.32 20.85 -15.74
CA LEU A 252 -5.50 21.39 -14.64
C LEU A 252 -5.64 20.52 -13.39
N ILE A 253 -4.49 20.03 -12.87
CA ILE A 253 -4.40 19.34 -11.57
C ILE A 253 -4.28 20.35 -10.44
N GLY A 254 -3.50 21.41 -10.66
CA GLY A 254 -3.33 22.48 -9.69
C GLY A 254 -2.24 23.45 -10.09
N THR A 255 -1.94 24.38 -9.19
CA THR A 255 -0.89 25.38 -9.37
C THR A 255 0.11 25.35 -8.24
N VAL A 256 1.36 25.68 -8.53
CA VAL A 256 2.40 25.89 -7.52
C VAL A 256 2.89 27.33 -7.61
N CYS A 257 2.82 28.05 -6.50
CA CYS A 257 3.27 29.44 -6.42
C CYS A 257 4.37 29.64 -5.38
N ASP A 258 5.10 30.76 -5.48
CA ASP A 258 5.98 31.19 -4.39
C ASP A 258 5.15 31.67 -3.19
N VAL A 259 5.82 31.96 -2.06
CA VAL A 259 5.17 32.34 -0.80
C VAL A 259 4.28 33.59 -0.94
N LEU A 260 4.52 34.44 -1.94
CA LEU A 260 3.74 35.66 -2.19
C LEU A 260 2.67 35.48 -3.27
N GLY A 261 2.54 34.29 -3.87
CA GLY A 261 1.56 33.99 -4.91
C GLY A 261 1.88 34.59 -6.29
N GLN A 262 3.10 35.07 -6.53
CA GLN A 262 3.41 35.86 -7.74
C GLN A 262 3.88 34.99 -8.91
N ARG A 263 4.70 33.96 -8.63
CA ARG A 263 5.24 33.06 -9.66
C ARG A 263 4.48 31.76 -9.70
N VAL A 264 3.32 31.79 -10.36
CA VAL A 264 2.40 30.66 -10.50
C VAL A 264 2.79 29.76 -11.67
N GLU A 265 3.04 28.49 -11.41
CA GLU A 265 3.22 27.45 -12.43
C GLU A 265 2.07 26.46 -12.40
N ARG A 266 1.64 26.01 -13.59
CA ARG A 266 0.51 25.08 -13.75
C ARG A 266 1.00 23.65 -13.85
N ILE A 267 0.31 22.74 -13.19
CA ILE A 267 0.49 21.29 -13.32
C ILE A 267 -0.74 20.74 -14.03
N GLU A 268 -0.56 20.26 -15.25
CA GLU A 268 -1.64 19.72 -16.08
C GLU A 268 -1.57 18.20 -16.12
N SER A 269 -2.71 17.56 -16.31
CA SER A 269 -2.77 16.12 -16.36
C SER A 269 -2.11 15.61 -17.63
N ARG A 270 -1.16 14.68 -17.47
CA ARG A 270 -0.54 13.96 -18.59
C ARG A 270 -1.39 12.80 -19.10
N TYR A 271 -2.49 12.50 -18.40
CA TYR A 271 -3.22 11.26 -18.51
C TYR A 271 -4.74 11.49 -18.44
N THR A 272 -5.51 10.64 -19.11
CA THR A 272 -6.96 10.55 -18.91
C THR A 272 -7.26 9.42 -17.92
N GLY A 273 -7.93 9.73 -16.82
CA GLY A 273 -8.12 8.76 -15.76
C GLY A 273 -8.76 9.33 -14.50
N VAL A 274 -8.49 8.67 -13.37
CA VAL A 274 -9.00 9.03 -12.04
C VAL A 274 -7.85 9.49 -11.16
N VAL A 275 -8.01 10.61 -10.46
CA VAL A 275 -7.05 11.09 -9.45
C VAL A 275 -7.09 10.15 -8.24
N ILE A 276 -6.03 9.37 -8.02
CA ILE A 276 -5.95 8.36 -6.95
C ILE A 276 -5.00 8.75 -5.82
N VAL A 277 -4.15 9.76 -6.00
CA VAL A 277 -3.30 10.30 -4.93
C VAL A 277 -3.31 11.81 -5.05
N LEU A 278 -3.37 12.50 -3.91
CA LEU A 278 -3.16 13.94 -3.82
C LEU A 278 -2.26 14.27 -2.63
N GLN A 279 -1.37 15.24 -2.83
CA GLN A 279 -0.59 15.86 -1.77
C GLN A 279 -1.53 16.45 -0.71
N THR A 280 -1.28 16.14 0.57
CA THR A 280 -2.08 16.64 1.69
C THR A 280 -1.67 18.06 2.08
N PHE A 281 -0.38 18.32 2.25
CA PHE A 281 0.12 19.63 2.65
C PHE A 281 0.39 20.50 1.42
N PRO A 282 0.05 21.80 1.46
CA PRO A 282 0.29 22.68 0.32
C PRO A 282 1.79 22.91 0.10
N THR A 283 2.65 22.74 1.11
CA THR A 283 4.09 22.84 0.91
C THR A 283 4.61 21.68 0.06
N VAL A 284 5.26 22.00 -1.05
CA VAL A 284 5.87 21.01 -1.97
C VAL A 284 7.31 21.40 -2.30
N SER A 285 8.13 20.38 -2.52
CA SER A 285 9.48 20.55 -3.07
C SER A 285 9.49 20.30 -4.57
N ALA A 286 10.42 20.93 -5.29
CA ALA A 286 10.67 20.65 -6.69
C ALA A 286 10.92 19.16 -6.90
N GLY A 287 10.25 18.58 -7.90
CA GLY A 287 10.32 17.15 -8.22
C GLY A 287 9.41 16.25 -7.38
N ALA A 288 8.85 16.72 -6.26
CA ALA A 288 7.92 15.92 -5.47
C ALA A 288 6.61 15.70 -6.23
N SER A 289 6.11 14.47 -6.28
CA SER A 289 4.79 14.16 -6.84
C SER A 289 3.70 14.89 -6.07
N VAL A 290 2.81 15.62 -6.76
CA VAL A 290 1.66 16.29 -6.12
C VAL A 290 0.33 15.57 -6.35
N ALA A 291 0.27 14.72 -7.38
CA ALA A 291 -0.90 13.95 -7.72
C ALA A 291 -0.51 12.67 -8.49
N VAL A 292 -1.35 11.64 -8.42
CA VAL A 292 -1.29 10.47 -9.29
C VAL A 292 -2.63 10.30 -9.97
N VAL A 293 -2.60 10.13 -11.29
CA VAL A 293 -3.78 9.79 -12.08
C VAL A 293 -3.65 8.34 -12.52
N MET A 294 -4.55 7.48 -12.05
CA MET A 294 -4.69 6.13 -12.56
C MET A 294 -5.38 6.21 -13.90
N GLU A 295 -4.66 5.85 -14.96
CA GLU A 295 -5.22 5.82 -16.30
C GLU A 295 -6.34 4.80 -16.41
N THR A 296 -7.42 5.22 -17.06
CA THR A 296 -8.52 4.34 -17.39
C THR A 296 -8.56 4.18 -18.90
N PRO A 297 -8.83 2.96 -19.43
CA PRO A 297 -9.10 2.80 -20.86
C PRO A 297 -10.17 3.81 -21.30
N SER A 298 -9.90 4.51 -22.40
CA SER A 298 -10.84 5.43 -23.04
C SER A 298 -12.06 4.72 -23.59
#